data_AF-A0A2W4F699-F1
#
_entry.id   AF-A0A2W4F699-F1
#
_cell.length_a   1.000
_cell.length_b   1.000
_cell.length_c   1.000
_cell.angle_alpha   90.00
_cell.angle_beta   90.00
_cell.angle_gamma   90.00
#
_symmetry.space_group_name_H-M   'P 1'
#
loop_
_entity.id
_entity.type
_entity.pdbx_description
1 polymer ?
#
loop_
_entity_poly.entity_id
_entity_poly.type
_entity_poly.pdbx_seq_one_letter_code
_entity_poly.pdbx_strand_id
1 'polypeptide(L)'
;METTTRQQPLPTVNDLKSKVSDDLGTAKQTLKDGAESAMDQVGERVSEQKHFAAHQIAGIATALKNVGTELENGDQADVGRFAKQIGENVKTLADNLEGRDLREIANMAEDFGRMQPLAFLGVAALAGLAASRFLTASSKRSPTSGARQKSDVQAGSALTRPAIGLGGQYNG
;
A
#
# COMPACT_ATOMS: atom_id res chain seq x y z
N MET A 1 -47.00 -28.55 -15.28
CA MET A 1 -45.66 -28.99 -14.82
C MET A 1 -44.98 -27.76 -14.25
N GLU A 2 -44.97 -27.63 -12.92
CA GLU A 2 -44.51 -26.44 -12.22
C GLU A 2 -42.98 -26.38 -12.18
N THR A 3 -42.42 -25.26 -12.64
CA THR A 3 -41.00 -24.95 -12.52
C THR A 3 -40.69 -24.66 -11.04
N THR A 4 -40.22 -25.67 -10.31
CA THR A 4 -39.68 -25.50 -8.96
C THR A 4 -38.36 -24.73 -9.06
N THR A 5 -38.43 -23.43 -8.83
CA THR A 5 -37.28 -22.57 -8.52
C THR A 5 -36.60 -23.13 -7.27
N ARG A 6 -35.38 -23.70 -7.40
CA ARG A 6 -34.52 -24.01 -6.25
C ARG A 6 -34.21 -22.69 -5.54
N GLN A 7 -34.89 -22.45 -4.42
CA GLN A 7 -34.46 -21.44 -3.46
C GLN A 7 -33.10 -21.89 -2.90
N GLN A 8 -32.01 -21.32 -3.41
CA GLN A 8 -30.74 -21.37 -2.69
C GLN A 8 -30.94 -20.56 -1.40
N PRO A 9 -30.79 -21.15 -0.21
CA PRO A 9 -30.84 -20.38 1.02
C PRO A 9 -29.69 -19.36 0.95
N LEU A 10 -30.04 -18.08 0.99
CA LEU A 10 -29.06 -17.00 1.07
C LEU A 10 -28.16 -17.26 2.28
N PRO A 11 -26.82 -17.12 2.15
CA PRO A 11 -25.93 -17.29 3.28
C PRO A 11 -26.36 -16.31 4.37
N THR A 12 -26.79 -16.85 5.50
CA THR A 12 -27.21 -16.03 6.63
C THR A 12 -25.97 -15.50 7.33
N VAL A 13 -26.14 -14.39 8.06
CA VAL A 13 -25.06 -13.80 8.86
C VAL A 13 -24.42 -14.80 9.83
N ASN A 14 -25.16 -15.82 10.25
CA ASN A 14 -24.65 -16.89 11.11
C ASN A 14 -23.67 -17.80 10.38
N ASP A 15 -23.96 -18.19 9.15
CA ASP A 15 -23.07 -19.03 8.33
C ASP A 15 -21.77 -18.28 8.01
N LEU A 16 -21.88 -17.00 7.68
CA LEU A 16 -20.73 -16.13 7.46
C LEU A 16 -19.89 -15.98 8.72
N LYS A 17 -20.52 -15.78 9.88
CA LYS A 17 -19.81 -15.64 11.16
C LYS A 17 -19.05 -16.91 11.53
N SER A 18 -19.66 -18.09 11.35
CA SER A 18 -19.01 -19.38 11.62
C SER A 18 -17.81 -19.58 10.70
N LYS A 19 -17.99 -19.37 9.40
CA LYS A 19 -16.90 -19.53 8.43
C LYS A 19 -15.76 -18.54 8.65
N VAL A 20 -16.08 -17.28 8.95
CA VAL A 20 -15.07 -16.28 9.32
C VAL A 20 -14.36 -16.66 10.61
N SER A 21 -15.05 -17.24 11.59
CA SER A 21 -14.43 -17.64 12.86
C SER A 21 -13.47 -18.82 12.68
N ASP A 22 -13.83 -19.80 11.85
CA ASP A 22 -12.97 -20.95 11.52
C ASP A 22 -11.74 -20.54 10.70
N ASP A 23 -11.96 -19.73 9.65
CA ASP A 23 -10.90 -19.17 8.81
C ASP A 23 -9.97 -18.26 9.65
N LEU A 24 -10.54 -17.47 10.58
CA LEU A 24 -9.78 -16.59 11.48
C LEU A 24 -8.98 -17.39 12.52
N GLY A 25 -9.51 -18.50 13.03
CA GLY A 25 -8.81 -19.37 13.97
C GLY A 25 -7.52 -19.94 13.38
N THR A 26 -7.62 -20.49 12.15
CA THR A 26 -6.47 -21.04 11.43
C THR A 26 -5.49 -19.95 10.99
N ALA A 27 -6.01 -18.82 10.49
CA ALA A 27 -5.19 -17.69 10.10
C ALA A 27 -4.41 -17.12 11.30
N LYS A 28 -5.05 -17.00 12.47
CA LYS A 28 -4.43 -16.42 13.67
C LYS A 28 -3.23 -17.22 14.15
N GLN A 29 -3.28 -18.55 14.08
CA GLN A 29 -2.15 -19.42 14.45
C GLN A 29 -0.95 -19.17 13.50
N THR A 30 -1.18 -19.28 12.19
CA THR A 30 -0.14 -19.06 11.17
C THR A 30 0.43 -17.64 11.21
N LEU A 31 -0.43 -16.64 11.46
CA LEU A 31 -0.03 -15.25 11.61
C LEU A 31 0.83 -15.05 12.86
N LYS A 32 0.53 -15.73 13.96
CA LYS A 32 1.31 -15.58 15.20
C LYS A 32 2.74 -16.11 15.03
N ASP A 33 2.89 -17.33 14.52
CA ASP A 33 4.21 -17.96 14.33
C ASP A 33 5.06 -17.18 13.30
N GLY A 34 4.42 -16.71 12.22
CA GLY A 34 5.07 -15.86 11.22
C GLY A 34 5.42 -14.47 11.74
N ALA A 35 4.54 -13.86 12.54
CA ALA A 35 4.78 -12.54 13.13
C ALA A 35 5.92 -12.58 14.15
N GLU A 36 5.98 -13.58 15.03
CA GLU A 36 7.09 -13.73 15.99
C GLU A 36 8.44 -13.81 15.27
N SER A 37 8.54 -14.67 14.26
CA SER A 37 9.75 -14.83 13.45
C SER A 37 10.13 -13.56 12.66
N ALA A 38 9.13 -12.81 12.17
CA ALA A 38 9.36 -11.55 11.47
C ALA A 38 9.80 -10.44 12.42
N MET A 39 9.20 -10.35 13.61
CA MET A 39 9.52 -9.34 14.61
C MET A 39 10.97 -9.43 15.08
N ASP A 40 11.49 -10.65 15.27
CA ASP A 40 12.88 -10.84 15.70
C ASP A 40 13.86 -10.42 14.59
N GLN A 41 13.58 -10.73 13.33
CA GLN A 41 14.43 -10.36 12.18
C GLN A 41 14.38 -8.88 11.82
N VAL A 42 13.21 -8.25 11.95
CA VAL A 42 12.98 -6.84 11.61
C VAL A 42 13.42 -5.93 12.76
N GLY A 43 13.31 -6.41 14.01
CA GLY A 43 13.77 -5.78 15.25
C GLY A 43 15.15 -5.15 15.14
N GLU A 44 16.11 -5.96 14.66
CA GLU A 44 17.52 -5.60 14.59
C GLU A 44 17.83 -4.57 13.49
N ARG A 45 17.06 -4.57 12.39
CA ARG A 45 17.29 -3.69 11.23
C ARG A 45 16.58 -2.35 11.32
N VAL A 46 15.43 -2.30 11.98
CA VAL A 46 14.60 -1.08 12.03
C VAL A 46 15.14 -0.07 13.04
N SER A 47 15.77 -0.51 14.12
CA SER A 47 16.30 0.37 15.17
C SER A 47 17.22 1.48 14.64
N GLU A 48 17.97 1.22 13.56
CA GLU A 48 18.84 2.21 12.91
C GLU A 48 18.08 3.25 12.06
N GLN A 49 16.87 2.92 11.59
CA GLN A 49 16.07 3.76 10.68
C GLN A 49 14.88 4.44 11.37
N LYS A 50 14.65 4.17 12.66
CA LYS A 50 13.55 4.74 13.46
C LYS A 50 13.58 6.26 13.48
N HIS A 51 14.76 6.86 13.68
CA HIS A 51 14.89 8.32 13.80
C HIS A 51 14.45 9.05 12.51
N PHE A 52 14.82 8.52 11.35
CA PHE A 52 14.40 9.08 10.06
C PHE A 52 12.88 8.95 9.86
N ALA A 53 12.31 7.78 10.19
CA ALA A 53 10.87 7.56 10.09
C ALA A 53 10.07 8.47 11.04
N ALA A 54 10.51 8.59 12.30
CA ALA A 54 9.89 9.46 13.30
C ALA A 54 9.89 10.91 12.83
N HIS A 55 11.00 11.40 12.28
CA HIS A 55 11.10 12.75 11.75
C HIS A 55 10.10 13.00 10.59
N GLN A 56 9.99 12.03 9.67
CA GLN A 56 9.07 12.14 8.54
C GLN A 56 7.60 12.16 8.98
N ILE A 57 7.25 11.34 9.98
CA ILE A 57 5.91 11.30 10.58
C ILE A 57 5.62 12.61 11.32
N ALA A 58 6.58 13.14 12.07
CA ALA A 58 6.46 14.43 12.76
C ALA A 58 6.23 15.60 11.78
N GLY A 59 6.87 15.55 10.60
CA GLY A 59 6.63 16.51 9.52
C GLY A 59 5.19 16.46 8.99
N ILE A 60 4.66 15.26 8.76
CA ILE A 60 3.25 15.06 8.34
C ILE A 60 2.28 15.53 9.43
N ALA A 61 2.56 15.19 10.68
CA ALA A 61 1.77 15.61 11.84
C ALA A 61 1.71 17.14 11.96
N THR A 62 2.84 17.80 11.73
CA THR A 62 2.94 19.27 11.71
C THR A 62 2.13 19.85 10.57
N ALA A 63 2.19 19.27 9.37
CA ALA A 63 1.37 19.72 8.24
C ALA A 63 -0.14 19.58 8.54
N LEU A 64 -0.57 18.44 9.10
CA LEU A 64 -1.96 18.22 9.50
C LEU A 64 -2.41 19.20 10.59
N LYS A 65 -1.55 19.46 11.60
CA LYS A 65 -1.82 20.46 12.63
C LYS A 65 -1.98 21.86 12.05
N ASN A 66 -1.12 22.24 11.11
CA ASN A 66 -1.18 23.56 10.47
C ASN A 66 -2.45 23.70 9.63
N VAL A 67 -2.80 22.69 8.83
CA VAL A 67 -4.06 22.64 8.08
C VAL A 67 -5.25 22.71 9.03
N GLY A 68 -5.24 21.94 10.12
CA GLY A 68 -6.30 21.98 11.12
C GLY A 68 -6.44 23.34 11.80
N THR A 69 -5.33 24.02 12.07
CA THR A 69 -5.32 25.37 12.62
C THR A 69 -5.92 26.39 11.64
N GLU A 70 -5.58 26.27 10.35
CA GLU A 70 -6.15 27.13 9.30
C GLU A 70 -7.66 26.91 9.16
N LEU A 71 -8.10 25.65 9.13
CA LEU A 71 -9.52 25.30 9.05
C LEU A 71 -10.28 25.70 10.32
N GLU A 72 -9.65 25.60 11.50
CA GLU A 72 -10.24 25.99 12.78
C GLU A 72 -10.55 27.49 12.81
N ASN A 73 -9.66 28.29 12.21
CA ASN A 73 -9.79 29.75 12.11
C ASN A 73 -10.70 30.21 10.95
N GLY A 74 -11.08 29.31 10.05
CA GLY A 74 -11.96 29.57 8.91
C GLY A 74 -13.41 29.10 9.15
N ASP A 75 -14.13 28.84 8.05
CA ASP A 75 -15.55 28.45 8.10
C ASP A 75 -15.79 27.02 8.60
N GLN A 76 -14.74 26.20 8.75
CA GLN A 76 -14.84 24.78 9.08
C GLN A 76 -14.22 24.46 10.44
N ALA A 77 -14.64 25.21 11.47
CA ALA A 77 -14.07 25.15 12.82
C ALA A 77 -13.99 23.73 13.40
N ASP A 78 -15.07 22.94 13.27
CA ASP A 78 -15.15 21.57 13.80
C ASP A 78 -14.19 20.61 13.10
N VAL A 79 -14.08 20.73 11.76
CA VAL A 79 -13.16 19.91 10.96
C VAL A 79 -11.72 20.29 11.26
N GLY A 80 -11.44 21.60 11.41
CA GLY A 80 -10.14 22.10 11.77
C GLY A 80 -9.67 21.62 13.14
N ARG A 81 -10.55 21.66 14.14
CA ARG A 81 -10.28 21.14 15.49
C ARG A 81 -9.97 19.65 15.46
N PHE A 82 -10.73 18.87 14.69
CA PHE A 82 -10.48 17.44 14.55
C PHE A 82 -9.13 17.15 13.85
N ALA A 83 -8.83 17.84 12.75
CA ALA A 83 -7.56 17.69 12.04
C ALA A 83 -6.35 18.10 12.90
N LYS A 84 -6.49 19.18 13.67
CA LYS A 84 -5.49 19.65 14.63
C LYS A 84 -5.25 18.61 15.72
N GLN A 85 -6.30 18.05 16.29
CA GLN A 85 -6.20 17.01 17.32
C GLN A 85 -5.52 15.74 16.79
N ILE A 86 -5.81 15.34 15.56
CA ILE A 86 -5.08 14.25 14.90
C ILE A 86 -3.60 14.60 14.76
N GLY A 87 -3.27 15.79 14.26
CA GLY A 87 -1.88 16.24 14.11
C GLY A 87 -1.11 16.21 15.44
N GLU A 88 -1.73 16.67 16.53
CA GLU A 88 -1.12 16.64 17.86
C GLU A 88 -0.88 15.21 18.36
N ASN A 89 -1.87 14.33 18.23
CA ASN A 89 -1.74 12.93 18.64
C ASN A 89 -0.68 12.18 17.82
N VAL A 90 -0.62 12.42 16.50
CA VAL A 90 0.38 11.81 15.61
C VAL A 90 1.79 12.33 15.92
N LYS A 91 1.92 13.62 16.25
CA LYS A 91 3.21 14.18 16.69
C LYS A 91 3.68 13.53 17.98
N THR A 92 2.81 13.42 18.98
CA THR A 92 3.14 12.72 20.24
C THR A 92 3.54 11.28 19.98
N LEU A 93 2.85 10.58 19.08
CA LEU A 93 3.24 9.22 18.67
C LEU A 93 4.62 9.18 18.01
N ALA A 94 4.92 10.11 17.10
CA ALA A 94 6.23 10.18 16.44
C ALA A 94 7.36 10.44 17.43
N ASP A 95 7.17 11.39 18.34
CA ASP A 95 8.15 11.73 19.38
C ASP A 95 8.34 10.55 20.36
N ASN A 96 7.28 9.76 20.62
CA ASN A 96 7.36 8.53 21.42
C ASN A 96 8.02 7.36 20.68
N LEU A 97 8.03 7.35 19.35
CA LEU A 97 8.51 6.23 18.54
C LEU A 97 10.03 6.12 18.54
N GLU A 98 10.71 7.26 18.69
CA GLU A 98 12.17 7.38 18.64
C GLU A 98 12.87 6.49 19.69
N GLY A 99 12.27 6.36 20.87
CA GLY A 99 12.83 5.57 21.99
C GLY A 99 12.21 4.18 22.18
N ARG A 100 11.24 3.77 21.35
CA ARG A 100 10.50 2.52 21.58
C ARG A 100 10.99 1.38 20.70
N ASP A 101 10.91 0.17 21.24
CA ASP A 101 11.18 -1.05 20.50
C ASP A 101 10.00 -1.51 19.67
N LEU A 102 10.28 -2.24 18.59
CA LEU A 102 9.24 -2.78 17.70
C LEU A 102 8.24 -3.66 18.46
N ARG A 103 8.71 -4.38 19.48
CA ARG A 103 7.85 -5.18 20.35
C ARG A 103 6.88 -4.32 21.17
N GLU A 104 7.34 -3.17 21.67
CA GLU A 104 6.46 -2.22 22.37
C GLU A 104 5.44 -1.59 21.43
N ILE A 105 5.86 -1.26 20.21
CA ILE A 105 4.96 -0.73 19.16
C ILE A 105 3.89 -1.75 18.79
N ALA A 106 4.28 -3.02 18.64
CA ALA A 106 3.35 -4.12 18.39
C ALA A 106 2.33 -4.27 19.53
N ASN A 107 2.78 -4.21 20.79
CA ASN A 107 1.91 -4.27 21.95
C ASN A 107 0.91 -3.10 21.99
N MET A 108 1.37 -1.87 21.68
CA MET A 108 0.47 -0.71 21.57
C MET A 108 -0.57 -0.88 20.46
N ALA A 109 -0.18 -1.44 19.31
CA ALA A 109 -1.11 -1.72 18.22
C ALA A 109 -2.14 -2.79 18.61
N GLU A 110 -1.75 -3.80 19.38
CA GLU A 110 -2.65 -4.81 19.93
C GLU A 110 -3.66 -4.19 20.90
N ASP A 111 -3.20 -3.38 21.85
CA ASP A 111 -4.07 -2.69 22.81
C ASP A 111 -5.04 -1.76 22.09
N PHE A 112 -4.57 -0.99 21.10
CA PHE A 112 -5.42 -0.15 20.26
C PHE A 112 -6.48 -0.97 19.50
N GLY A 113 -6.09 -2.10 18.92
CA GLY A 113 -7.01 -3.00 18.22
C GLY A 113 -8.11 -3.56 19.12
N ARG A 114 -7.82 -3.80 20.40
CA ARG A 114 -8.79 -4.24 21.40
C ARG A 114 -9.72 -3.11 21.84
N MET A 115 -9.20 -1.89 21.99
CA MET A 115 -9.98 -0.72 22.43
C MET A 115 -10.88 -0.16 21.33
N GLN A 116 -10.39 -0.13 20.08
CA GLN A 116 -11.11 0.45 18.94
C GLN A 116 -11.08 -0.49 17.72
N PRO A 117 -11.87 -1.58 17.73
CA PRO A 117 -11.86 -2.58 16.66
C PRO A 117 -12.16 -2.00 15.27
N LEU A 118 -13.12 -1.06 15.18
CA LEU A 118 -13.49 -0.44 13.89
C LEU A 118 -12.37 0.42 13.32
N ALA A 119 -11.68 1.20 14.15
CA ALA A 119 -10.57 2.03 13.71
C ALA A 119 -9.39 1.16 13.24
N PHE A 120 -9.09 0.09 13.98
CA PHE A 120 -8.06 -0.87 13.63
C PHE A 120 -8.34 -1.55 12.27
N LEU A 121 -9.58 -2.01 12.05
CA LEU A 121 -9.97 -2.58 10.75
C LEU A 121 -9.83 -1.58 9.60
N GLY A 122 -10.18 -0.30 9.83
CA GLY A 122 -10.00 0.76 8.85
C GLY A 122 -8.54 0.98 8.48
N VAL A 123 -7.66 1.11 9.47
CA VAL A 123 -6.21 1.28 9.26
C VAL A 123 -5.61 0.04 8.60
N ALA A 124 -5.99 -1.16 9.04
CA ALA A 124 -5.51 -2.42 8.48
C ALA A 124 -5.90 -2.59 7.00
N ALA A 125 -7.12 -2.22 6.64
CA ALA A 125 -7.57 -2.26 5.25
C ALA A 125 -6.77 -1.28 4.36
N LEU A 126 -6.55 -0.04 4.84
CA LEU A 126 -5.73 0.95 4.13
C LEU A 126 -4.29 0.46 3.98
N ALA A 127 -3.70 -0.09 5.04
CA ALA A 127 -2.35 -0.65 5.03
C ALA A 127 -2.25 -1.84 4.04
N GLY A 128 -3.23 -2.74 4.03
CA GLY A 128 -3.29 -3.86 3.10
C GLY A 128 -3.38 -3.41 1.63
N LEU A 129 -4.19 -2.39 1.33
CA LEU A 129 -4.28 -1.81 0.00
C LEU A 129 -2.96 -1.14 -0.40
N ALA A 130 -2.35 -0.35 0.50
CA ALA A 130 -1.07 0.29 0.25
C ALA A 130 0.04 -0.75 0.01
N ALA A 131 0.09 -1.81 0.82
CA ALA A 131 1.00 -2.93 0.64
C ALA A 131 0.77 -3.64 -0.71
N SER A 132 -0.48 -3.91 -1.09
CA SER A 132 -0.82 -4.47 -2.40
C SER A 132 -0.31 -3.60 -3.55
N ARG A 133 -0.44 -2.26 -3.40
CA ARG A 133 0.08 -1.32 -4.39
C ARG A 133 1.60 -1.34 -4.45
N PHE A 134 2.28 -1.40 -3.31
CA PHE A 134 3.74 -1.49 -3.25
C PHE A 134 4.25 -2.78 -3.88
N LEU A 135 3.66 -3.93 -3.55
CA LEU A 135 3.99 -5.22 -4.17
C LEU A 135 3.77 -5.19 -5.69
N THR A 136 2.62 -4.69 -6.14
CA THR A 136 2.30 -4.56 -7.58
C THR A 136 3.27 -3.60 -8.30
N ALA A 137 3.63 -2.50 -7.66
CA ALA A 137 4.56 -1.52 -8.21
C ALA A 137 6.00 -2.04 -8.24
N SER A 138 6.40 -2.79 -7.21
CA SER A 138 7.72 -3.44 -7.12
C SER A 138 7.90 -4.47 -8.23
N SER A 139 6.88 -5.31 -8.48
CA SER A 139 6.89 -6.29 -9.57
C SER A 139 6.96 -5.67 -10.97
N LYS A 140 6.58 -4.40 -11.13
CA LYS A 140 6.69 -3.65 -12.39
C LYS A 140 8.08 -3.04 -12.62
N ARG A 141 9.00 -3.21 -11.66
CA ARG A 141 10.44 -2.92 -11.79
C ARG A 141 11.27 -4.20 -11.95
N SER A 142 10.76 -5.23 -12.60
CA SER A 142 11.65 -6.24 -13.18
C SER A 142 12.28 -5.62 -14.43
N PRO A 143 13.58 -5.31 -14.46
CA PRO A 143 14.24 -4.97 -15.70
C PRO A 143 14.16 -6.21 -16.58
N THR A 144 13.41 -6.12 -17.68
CA THR A 144 13.57 -7.03 -18.81
C THR A 144 14.92 -6.76 -19.45
N SER A 145 16.00 -7.13 -18.75
CA SER A 145 17.30 -7.34 -19.36
C SER A 145 17.26 -8.71 -20.06
N GLY A 146 17.03 -8.67 -21.37
CA GLY A 146 17.57 -9.64 -22.32
C GLY A 146 16.73 -10.89 -22.60
N ALA A 147 15.97 -10.86 -23.70
CA ALA A 147 15.97 -11.94 -24.68
C ALA A 147 15.31 -11.53 -26.01
N ARG A 148 16.16 -11.39 -27.03
CA ARG A 148 15.85 -11.64 -28.46
C ARG A 148 15.00 -10.61 -29.19
N GLN A 149 15.63 -9.48 -29.49
CA GLN A 149 15.51 -8.89 -30.82
C GLN A 149 16.16 -9.86 -31.81
N LYS A 150 15.37 -10.80 -32.34
CA LYS A 150 15.79 -11.60 -33.49
C LYS A 150 15.82 -10.66 -34.69
N SER A 151 17.03 -10.42 -35.16
CA SER A 151 17.36 -9.90 -36.47
C SER A 151 16.82 -10.86 -37.54
N ASP A 152 15.59 -10.62 -38.00
CA ASP A 152 15.17 -11.08 -39.32
C ASP A 152 15.71 -10.12 -40.38
N VAL A 153 17.00 -10.29 -40.66
CA VAL A 153 17.59 -9.93 -41.95
C VAL A 153 17.15 -11.04 -42.93
N GLN A 154 15.86 -11.03 -43.30
CA GLN A 154 15.36 -11.87 -44.37
C GLN A 154 15.70 -11.20 -45.69
N ALA A 155 16.69 -11.80 -46.34
CA ALA A 155 17.12 -11.63 -47.71
C ALA A 155 16.03 -11.16 -48.69
N GLY A 156 16.19 -9.92 -49.17
CA GLY A 156 15.56 -9.40 -50.37
C GLY A 156 16.61 -9.06 -51.43
N SER A 157 17.51 -10.00 -51.71
CA SER A 157 18.37 -9.92 -52.90
C SER A 157 17.54 -10.29 -54.12
N ALA A 158 16.77 -9.34 -54.64
CA ALA A 158 16.20 -9.41 -55.98
C ALA A 158 16.47 -8.09 -56.70
N LEU A 159 17.52 -8.16 -57.52
CA LEU A 159 17.86 -7.31 -58.65
C LEU A 159 16.63 -6.65 -59.29
N THR A 160 16.62 -5.32 -59.41
CA THR A 160 16.18 -4.54 -60.59
C THR A 160 16.47 -3.05 -60.37
N ARG A 161 17.60 -2.56 -60.90
CA ARG A 161 17.78 -1.16 -61.33
C ARG A 161 17.86 -1.22 -62.86
N PRO A 162 16.96 -0.54 -63.57
CA PRO A 162 17.24 0.80 -64.13
C PRO A 162 16.01 1.73 -63.94
N ALA A 163 15.98 3.05 -64.15
CA ALA A 163 16.74 3.97 -64.99
C ALA A 163 16.83 5.34 -64.26
N ILE A 164 18.01 5.96 -64.21
CA ILE A 164 18.34 7.22 -64.91
C ILE A 164 17.16 8.19 -65.06
N GLY A 165 17.14 9.20 -64.19
CA GLY A 165 16.37 10.43 -64.31
C GLY A 165 17.22 11.59 -63.78
N LEU A 166 18.17 12.03 -64.60
CA LEU A 166 18.90 13.27 -64.41
C LEU A 166 17.98 14.45 -64.75
N GLY A 167 17.83 15.40 -63.84
CA GLY A 167 17.22 16.69 -64.19
C GLY A 167 16.89 17.54 -62.97
N GLY A 168 17.63 18.66 -62.82
CA GLY A 168 17.15 19.79 -62.03
C GLY A 168 18.07 20.28 -60.93
N GLN A 169 19.36 20.52 -61.22
CA GLN A 169 20.09 21.56 -60.49
C GLN A 169 19.71 22.92 -61.09
N TYR A 170 19.06 23.75 -60.30
CA TYR A 170 18.96 25.19 -60.50
C TYR A 170 19.04 25.88 -59.13
N ASN A 171 20.21 26.39 -58.78
CA ASN A 171 20.33 27.58 -57.97
C ASN A 171 21.67 28.26 -58.29
N GLY A 172 21.64 29.59 -58.41
CA GLY A 172 22.69 30.41 -59.03
C GLY A 172 23.87 30.76 -58.14
#